data_AF-A0AAV4DMB6-F1
#
_entry.id   AF-A0AAV4DMB6-F1
#
_cell.length_a   1.000
_cell.length_b   1.000
_cell.length_c   1.000
_cell.angle_alpha   90.00
_cell.angle_beta   90.00
_cell.angle_gamma   90.00
#
_symmetry.space_group_name_H-M   'P 1'
#
loop_
_entity.id
_entity.type
_entity.pdbx_description
1 polymer ?
#
loop_
_entity_poly.entity_id
_entity_poly.type
_entity_poly.pdbx_seq_one_letter_code
_entity_poly.pdbx_strand_id
1 'polypeptide(L)'
;MWFIRDIMDRKKSNELVLKEANLGRSLIKTIRQRQLRFLSHICRHKGLEHLVISGKVEGKRSRGRQRITFIENLKSWAIGKGSNNNFIRLTENRFEWRNMIANVWSRQDT
;
A
#
# COMPACT_ATOMS: atom_id res chain seq x y z
N MET A 1 -15.91 -22.16 7.56
CA MET A 1 -14.58 -21.62 7.94
C MET A 1 -13.67 -22.65 8.64
N TRP A 2 -14.17 -23.76 9.22
CA TRP A 2 -13.28 -24.78 9.84
C TRP A 2 -12.31 -25.45 8.84
N PHE A 3 -12.72 -25.57 7.58
CA PHE A 3 -12.01 -26.32 6.54
C PHE A 3 -10.66 -25.70 6.18
N ILE A 4 -10.60 -24.37 6.15
CA ILE A 4 -9.34 -23.64 5.86
C ILE A 4 -8.36 -23.77 7.04
N ARG A 5 -8.86 -23.79 8.28
CA ARG A 5 -8.02 -24.00 9.47
C ARG A 5 -7.36 -25.38 9.47
N ASP A 6 -8.14 -26.44 9.25
CA ASP A 6 -7.59 -27.81 9.17
C ASP A 6 -6.55 -27.96 8.06
N ILE A 7 -6.77 -27.30 6.92
CA ILE A 7 -5.82 -27.30 5.80
C ILE A 7 -4.54 -26.53 6.11
N MET A 8 -4.61 -25.43 6.86
CA MET A 8 -3.44 -24.65 7.28
C MET A 8 -2.58 -25.38 8.33
N ASP A 9 -3.20 -26.21 9.17
CA ASP A 9 -2.47 -27.05 10.14
C ASP A 9 -1.69 -28.18 9.47
N ARG A 10 -2.12 -28.60 8.27
CA ARG A 10 -1.32 -29.45 7.38
C ARG A 10 -0.30 -28.55 6.68
N LYS A 11 0.98 -28.92 6.70
CA LYS A 11 2.08 -28.17 6.04
C LYS A 11 1.96 -28.15 4.51
N LYS A 12 0.91 -27.56 3.97
CA LYS A 12 0.66 -27.37 2.54
C LYS A 12 1.11 -25.97 2.11
N SER A 13 1.50 -25.83 0.84
CA SER A 13 1.81 -24.53 0.26
C SER A 13 0.56 -23.65 0.20
N ASN A 14 0.69 -22.37 0.59
CA ASN A 14 -0.40 -21.38 0.55
C ASN A 14 -1.08 -21.28 -0.83
N GLU A 15 -0.33 -21.54 -1.91
CA GLU A 15 -0.87 -21.51 -3.27
C GLU A 15 -1.85 -22.66 -3.54
N LEU A 16 -1.56 -23.84 -3.00
CA LEU A 16 -2.43 -25.01 -3.11
C LEU A 16 -3.70 -24.80 -2.29
N VAL A 17 -3.56 -24.26 -1.08
CA VAL A 17 -4.70 -23.93 -0.20
C VAL A 17 -5.66 -22.94 -0.87
N LEU A 18 -5.12 -21.90 -1.53
CA LEU A 18 -5.93 -20.92 -2.25
C LEU A 18 -6.64 -21.52 -3.47
N LYS A 19 -5.97 -22.42 -4.21
CA LYS A 19 -6.57 -23.15 -5.34
C LYS A 19 -7.69 -24.09 -4.87
N GLU A 20 -7.45 -24.89 -3.84
CA GLU A 20 -8.44 -25.83 -3.27
C GLU A 20 -9.67 -25.09 -2.72
N ALA A 21 -9.48 -23.94 -2.07
CA ALA A 21 -10.57 -23.13 -1.56
C ALA A 21 -11.26 -22.26 -2.65
N ASN A 22 -10.75 -22.25 -3.89
CA ASN A 22 -11.16 -21.36 -4.97
C ASN A 22 -11.19 -19.87 -4.55
N LEU A 23 -10.20 -19.44 -3.75
CA LEU A 23 -10.12 -18.10 -3.21
C LEU A 23 -8.99 -17.30 -3.88
N GLY A 24 -9.31 -16.07 -4.30
CA GLY A 24 -8.30 -15.12 -4.77
C GLY A 24 -7.51 -14.50 -3.61
N ARG A 25 -6.34 -13.90 -3.92
CA ARG A 25 -5.53 -13.12 -2.96
C ARG A 25 -6.24 -11.82 -2.56
N SER A 26 -7.18 -11.91 -1.61
CA SER A 26 -8.00 -10.78 -1.15
C SER A 26 -7.31 -9.92 -0.09
N LEU A 27 -6.47 -10.52 0.77
CA LEU A 27 -5.85 -9.83 1.90
C LEU A 27 -4.95 -8.67 1.46
N ILE A 28 -4.06 -8.91 0.49
CA ILE A 28 -3.15 -7.89 -0.01
C ILE A 28 -3.91 -6.70 -0.63
N LYS A 29 -5.04 -6.98 -1.29
CA LYS A 29 -5.94 -5.95 -1.83
C LYS A 29 -6.51 -5.09 -0.72
N THR A 30 -7.03 -5.71 0.34
CA THR A 30 -7.58 -4.99 1.49
C THR A 30 -6.51 -4.14 2.19
N ILE A 31 -5.30 -4.67 2.35
CA ILE A 31 -4.18 -3.94 2.97
C ILE A 31 -3.82 -2.71 2.13
N ARG A 32 -3.59 -2.88 0.82
CA ARG A 32 -3.24 -1.77 -0.09
C ARG A 32 -4.32 -0.68 -0.12
N GLN A 33 -5.58 -1.08 -0.20
CA GLN A 33 -6.70 -0.13 -0.18
C GLN A 33 -6.76 0.66 1.13
N ARG A 34 -6.59 -0.02 2.28
CA ARG A 34 -6.57 0.65 3.59
C ARG A 34 -5.41 1.63 3.72
N GLN A 35 -4.22 1.24 3.29
CA GLN A 35 -3.03 2.09 3.33
C GLN A 35 -3.20 3.37 2.50
N LEU A 36 -3.77 3.28 1.28
CA LEU A 36 -4.01 4.46 0.43
C LEU A 36 -5.14 5.34 0.98
N ARG A 37 -6.20 4.75 1.54
CA ARG A 37 -7.27 5.51 2.20
C ARG A 37 -6.71 6.30 3.37
N PHE A 38 -5.90 5.64 4.21
CA PHE A 38 -5.22 6.25 5.35
C PHE A 38 -4.33 7.43 4.93
N LEU A 39 -3.48 7.24 3.91
CA LEU A 39 -2.63 8.32 3.40
C LEU A 39 -3.46 9.53 2.95
N SER A 40 -4.54 9.32 2.20
CA SER A 40 -5.38 10.44 1.75
C SER A 40 -6.15 11.13 2.87
N HIS A 41 -6.48 10.40 3.93
CA HIS A 41 -7.10 10.99 5.10
C HIS A 41 -6.12 11.93 5.80
N ILE A 42 -4.90 11.46 6.06
CA ILE A 42 -3.84 12.27 6.69
C ILE A 42 -3.51 13.50 5.86
N CYS A 43 -3.24 13.33 4.56
CA CYS A 43 -2.83 14.45 3.69
C CYS A 43 -3.89 15.55 3.58
N ARG A 44 -5.17 15.21 3.70
CA ARG A 44 -6.27 16.19 3.64
C ARG A 44 -6.55 16.86 4.97
N HIS A 45 -6.39 16.13 6.08
CA HIS A 45 -6.59 16.68 7.41
C HIS A 45 -5.45 17.61 7.83
N LYS A 46 -4.25 17.43 7.25
CA LYS A 46 -3.05 18.26 7.49
C LYS A 46 -2.67 18.38 8.98
N GLY A 47 -2.94 17.32 9.76
CA GLY A 47 -2.56 17.21 11.17
C GLY A 47 -1.08 16.86 11.39
N LEU A 48 -0.73 16.46 12.61
CA LEU A 48 0.63 16.09 12.99
C LEU A 48 1.17 14.93 12.14
N GLU A 49 0.34 13.95 11.80
CA GLU A 49 0.71 12.81 10.98
C GLU A 49 1.14 13.23 9.58
N HIS A 50 0.53 14.30 9.04
CA HIS A 50 0.92 14.85 7.75
C HIS A 50 2.31 15.48 7.80
N LEU A 51 2.62 16.18 8.90
CA LEU A 51 3.94 16.75 9.16
C LEU A 51 4.99 15.67 9.39
N VAL A 52 4.66 14.57 10.08
CA VAL A 52 5.59 13.45 10.28
C VAL A 52 5.94 12.76 8.95
N ILE A 53 4.94 12.61 8.06
CA ILE A 53 5.11 11.94 6.78
C ILE A 53 5.77 12.84 5.73
N SER A 54 5.43 14.12 5.69
CA SER A 54 5.89 15.07 4.66
C SER A 54 7.09 15.91 5.11
N GLY A 55 7.23 16.08 6.42
CA GLY A 55 8.23 16.94 7.04
C GLY A 55 9.63 16.43 6.81
N LYS A 56 10.51 17.34 6.41
CA LYS A 56 11.95 17.13 6.46
C LYS A 56 12.40 17.59 7.84
N VAL A 57 12.98 16.66 8.62
CA VAL A 57 13.68 17.02 9.85
C VAL A 57 14.91 17.83 9.44
N GLU A 58 15.16 18.93 10.14
CA GLU A 58 16.34 19.76 9.92
C GLU A 58 17.63 18.95 10.14
N GLY A 59 18.61 19.15 9.25
CA GLY A 59 19.88 18.42 9.27
C GLY A 59 20.00 17.31 8.21
N LYS A 60 21.25 16.91 7.94
CA LYS A 60 21.57 15.89 6.95
C LYS A 60 21.55 14.51 7.61
N ARG A 61 20.68 13.61 7.14
CA ARG A 61 20.72 12.21 7.57
C ARG A 61 22.06 11.58 7.17
N SER A 62 22.64 10.79 8.06
CA SER A 62 23.88 10.04 7.79
C SER A 62 23.75 9.15 6.54
N ARG A 63 24.83 8.99 5.78
CA ARG A 63 24.92 8.29 4.48
C ARG A 63 24.61 6.78 4.47
N GLY A 64 24.07 6.21 5.55
CA GLY A 64 23.69 4.80 5.61
C GLY A 64 22.59 4.42 4.62
N ARG A 65 22.20 3.14 4.60
CA ARG A 65 21.10 2.64 3.75
C ARG A 65 19.84 3.46 4.00
N GLN A 66 19.38 4.17 2.98
CA GLN A 66 18.13 4.92 3.05
C GLN A 66 16.99 3.92 3.32
N ARG A 67 16.23 4.17 4.39
CA ARG A 67 15.04 3.37 4.70
C ARG A 67 13.99 3.69 3.65
N ILE A 68 13.34 2.65 3.12
CA ILE A 68 12.14 2.83 2.30
C ILE A 68 11.09 3.50 3.18
N THR A 69 10.74 4.73 2.85
CA THR A 69 9.71 5.48 3.57
C THR A 69 8.33 4.92 3.24
N PHE A 70 7.34 5.21 4.10
CA PHE A 70 5.96 4.82 3.84
C PHE A 70 5.46 5.32 2.47
N ILE A 71 5.76 6.58 2.13
CA ILE A 71 5.40 7.16 0.82
C ILE A 71 6.10 6.43 -0.33
N GLU A 72 7.42 6.17 -0.23
CA GLU A 72 8.16 5.48 -1.28
C GLU A 72 7.65 4.07 -1.50
N ASN A 73 7.32 3.36 -0.41
CA ASN A 73 6.71 2.04 -0.50
C ASN A 73 5.37 2.11 -1.23
N LEU A 74 4.46 3.01 -0.83
CA LEU A 74 3.17 3.16 -1.51
C LEU A 74 3.32 3.55 -2.98
N LYS A 75 4.23 4.48 -3.30
CA LYS A 75 4.51 4.89 -4.69
C LYS A 75 4.96 3.72 -5.56
N SER A 76 5.80 2.83 -5.01
CA SER A 76 6.44 1.74 -5.77
C SER A 76 5.43 0.85 -6.49
N TRP A 77 4.32 0.52 -5.84
CA TRP A 77 3.26 -0.31 -6.40
C TRP A 77 2.02 0.47 -6.83
N ALA A 78 1.74 1.66 -6.26
CA ALA A 78 0.52 2.40 -6.59
C ALA A 78 0.60 3.10 -7.94
N ILE A 79 1.78 3.61 -8.34
CA ILE A 79 1.96 4.39 -9.58
C ILE A 79 2.97 3.75 -10.54
N GLY A 80 3.84 2.87 -10.04
CA GLY A 80 4.93 2.28 -10.80
C GLY A 80 6.20 3.13 -10.73
N LYS A 81 7.37 2.48 -10.89
CA LYS A 81 8.68 3.15 -10.87
C LYS A 81 8.75 4.13 -12.07
N GLY A 82 8.87 5.43 -11.80
CA GLY A 82 9.16 6.43 -12.84
C GLY A 82 8.18 7.62 -12.94
N SER A 83 7.04 7.61 -12.25
CA SER A 83 6.17 8.80 -12.24
C SER A 83 6.69 9.85 -11.25
N ASN A 84 7.13 10.98 -11.80
CA ASN A 84 7.63 12.14 -11.07
C ASN A 84 6.51 13.00 -10.43
N ASN A 85 5.26 12.53 -10.47
CA ASN A 85 4.14 13.27 -9.91
C ASN A 85 4.24 13.34 -8.38
N ASN A 86 3.88 14.50 -7.83
CA ASN A 86 3.75 14.69 -6.40
C ASN A 86 2.61 13.81 -5.86
N PHE A 87 2.93 12.59 -5.43
CA PHE A 87 1.97 11.62 -4.91
C PHE A 87 1.09 12.17 -3.78
N ILE A 88 1.65 13.07 -2.97
CA ILE A 88 0.91 13.80 -1.93
C ILE A 88 -0.15 14.71 -2.57
N ARG A 89 0.18 15.46 -3.63
CA ARG A 89 -0.81 16.32 -4.34
C ARG A 89 -1.93 15.51 -4.98
N LEU A 90 -1.63 14.30 -5.48
CA LEU A 90 -2.68 13.40 -6.00
C LEU A 90 -3.71 13.02 -4.93
N THR A 91 -3.36 13.05 -3.64
CA THR A 91 -4.33 12.77 -2.57
C THR A 91 -5.38 13.86 -2.42
N GLU A 92 -5.11 15.09 -2.86
CA GLU A 92 -6.03 16.23 -2.72
C GLU A 92 -7.29 16.02 -3.58
N ASN A 93 -7.11 15.52 -4.80
CA ASN A 93 -8.23 15.22 -5.68
C ASN A 93 -8.93 13.90 -5.26
N ARG A 94 -10.14 14.01 -4.72
CA ARG A 94 -10.93 12.86 -4.23
C ARG A 94 -11.34 11.90 -5.33
N PHE A 95 -11.64 12.41 -6.53
CA PHE A 95 -12.11 11.60 -7.65
C PHE A 95 -10.97 10.74 -8.19
N GLU A 96 -9.85 11.39 -8.55
CA GLU A 96 -8.65 10.72 -9.05
C GLU A 96 -8.11 9.71 -8.03
N TRP A 97 -8.09 10.07 -6.75
CA TRP A 97 -7.61 9.17 -5.70
C TRP A 97 -8.49 7.94 -5.52
N ARG A 98 -9.82 8.09 -5.59
CA ARG A 98 -10.76 6.95 -5.53
C ARG A 98 -10.61 6.06 -6.74
N ASN A 99 -10.47 6.65 -7.93
CA ASN A 99 -10.24 5.91 -9.16
C ASN A 99 -8.91 5.13 -9.09
N MET A 100 -7.85 5.74 -8.55
CA MET A 100 -6.58 5.07 -8.31
C MET A 100 -6.72 3.91 -7.32
N ILE A 101 -7.37 4.12 -6.15
CA ILE A 101 -7.60 3.05 -5.17
C ILE A 101 -8.39 1.88 -5.76
N ALA A 102 -9.37 2.19 -6.63
CA ALA A 102 -10.06 1.16 -7.38
C ALA A 102 -9.02 0.41 -8.22
N ASN A 103 -8.35 1.07 -9.17
CA ASN A 103 -7.48 0.42 -10.16
C ASN A 103 -6.13 -0.14 -9.63
N VAL A 104 -5.82 -0.03 -8.34
CA VAL A 104 -4.60 -0.60 -7.73
C VAL A 104 -4.45 -2.11 -7.93
N TRP A 105 -5.52 -2.83 -8.26
CA TRP A 105 -5.47 -4.28 -8.49
C TRP A 105 -4.89 -4.66 -9.86
N SER A 106 -4.94 -3.79 -10.89
CA SER A 106 -4.58 -4.16 -12.27
C SER A 106 -3.07 -4.13 -12.51
N ARG A 107 -2.31 -3.54 -11.58
CA ARG A 107 -0.85 -3.47 -11.62
C ARG A 107 -0.28 -4.71 -10.94
N GLN A 108 0.19 -5.67 -11.74
CA GLN A 108 0.94 -6.81 -11.24
C GLN A 108 2.22 -6.31 -10.55
N ASP A 109 2.51 -6.89 -9.39
CA ASP A 109 3.80 -6.69 -8.71
C ASP A 109 4.89 -7.25 -9.63
N THR A 110 5.76 -6.36 -10.12
CA THR A 110 6.99 -6.72 -10.85
C THR A 110 8.08 -7.13 -9.89
#